data_AF-A0A4V5ZZG8-F1
#
_entry.id   AF-A0A4V5ZZG8-F1
#
_cell.length_a   1.000
_cell.length_b   1.000
_cell.length_c   1.000
_cell.angle_alpha   90.00
_cell.angle_beta   90.00
_cell.angle_gamma   90.00
#
_symmetry.space_group_name_H-M   'P 1'
#
loop_
_entity.id
_entity.type
_entity.pdbx_description
1 polymer ?
#
loop_
_entity_poly.entity_id
_entity_poly.type
_entity_poly.pdbx_seq_one_letter_code
_entity_poly.pdbx_strand_id
1 'polypeptide(L)'
;MRLEDVPAFAHLGKEGQSTTKPKEHVKPAQSTSLDLMTCCAFCPTEKRDLYVCPQCKKPYCSLRCYRSRQHAVCSEKFYENCVREKTGEQVEPPEESAKSFEEYMESQDQGAPEPEGELLDSDDEDLTYLKNVVQETMENFEDMDENEIQRQLTVAGVGGIKESHSEEDEEYQMKLLFENLTMEEKREFQKMVESMTVNEQGLTNSCFGKRMD
;
A
#
# COMPACT_ATOMS: atom_id res chain seq x y z
N MET A 1 15.62 -51.21 -5.11
CA MET A 1 16.95 -50.99 -4.49
C MET A 1 16.78 -49.80 -3.56
N ARG A 2 17.23 -49.93 -2.30
CA ARG A 2 16.94 -49.04 -1.17
C ARG A 2 17.73 -47.72 -1.27
N LEU A 3 17.09 -46.60 -0.91
CA LEU A 3 17.69 -45.28 -0.72
C LEU A 3 18.25 -45.15 0.70
N GLU A 4 19.44 -45.67 0.98
CA GLU A 4 20.26 -45.23 2.12
C GLU A 4 21.71 -45.46 1.70
N ASP A 5 22.48 -44.39 1.47
CA ASP A 5 23.96 -44.32 1.56
C ASP A 5 24.50 -43.08 0.82
N VAL A 6 24.53 -41.92 1.50
CA VAL A 6 25.51 -40.86 1.20
C VAL A 6 25.99 -40.24 2.52
N PRO A 7 27.26 -40.44 2.93
CA PRO A 7 27.86 -39.74 4.05
C PRO A 7 28.78 -38.63 3.55
N ALA A 8 28.65 -37.39 4.05
CA ALA A 8 29.72 -36.39 3.89
C ALA A 8 29.65 -35.22 4.90
N PHE A 9 30.58 -35.31 5.86
CA PHE A 9 31.43 -34.24 6.40
C PHE A 9 30.86 -33.15 7.33
N ALA A 10 31.13 -33.38 8.62
CA ALA A 10 31.42 -32.35 9.61
C ALA A 10 32.91 -31.93 9.55
N HIS A 11 33.20 -30.63 9.67
CA HIS A 11 34.11 -30.00 10.67
C HIS A 11 34.77 -28.67 10.20
N LEU A 12 34.63 -27.66 11.08
CA LEU A 12 35.55 -26.57 11.51
C LEU A 12 36.10 -25.48 10.55
N GLY A 13 35.95 -24.23 11.01
CA GLY A 13 36.80 -23.06 10.72
C GLY A 13 36.11 -21.73 11.11
N LYS A 14 36.19 -21.29 12.36
CA LYS A 14 37.05 -20.20 12.91
C LYS A 14 36.84 -18.77 12.35
N GLU A 15 36.36 -17.91 13.26
CA GLU A 15 36.83 -16.56 13.65
C GLU A 15 37.22 -15.53 12.57
N GLY A 16 36.50 -14.41 12.56
CA GLY A 16 36.87 -13.17 11.88
C GLY A 16 36.10 -11.98 12.43
N GLN A 17 36.72 -11.27 13.38
CA GLN A 17 36.22 -10.07 14.06
C GLN A 17 36.63 -8.83 13.24
N SER A 18 35.71 -7.91 12.92
CA SER A 18 36.08 -6.53 12.60
C SER A 18 34.96 -5.54 12.94
N THR A 19 35.39 -4.45 13.54
CA THR A 19 34.63 -3.46 14.29
C THR A 19 34.28 -2.24 13.43
N THR A 20 33.06 -1.70 13.52
CA THR A 20 32.82 -0.24 13.51
C THR A 20 31.52 0.10 14.26
N LYS A 21 31.58 1.14 15.10
CA LYS A 21 30.49 1.68 15.97
C LYS A 21 29.46 2.48 15.16
N PRO A 22 28.24 2.66 15.70
CA PRO A 22 27.78 4.03 15.93
C PRO A 22 27.20 4.28 17.34
N LYS A 23 26.95 5.57 17.60
CA LYS A 23 27.00 6.27 18.88
C LYS A 23 25.78 6.05 19.78
N GLU A 24 26.05 6.14 21.08
CA GLU A 24 25.15 6.01 22.22
C GLU A 24 24.08 7.10 22.26
N HIS A 25 22.83 6.74 22.61
CA HIS A 25 21.93 7.57 23.40
C HIS A 25 21.29 6.76 24.54
N VAL A 26 21.83 7.06 25.73
CA VAL A 26 21.38 6.91 27.13
C VAL A 26 20.13 6.07 27.42
N LYS A 27 20.36 4.97 28.13
CA LYS A 27 19.38 4.22 28.93
C LYS A 27 19.30 4.82 30.34
N PRO A 28 18.15 4.78 31.01
CA PRO A 28 18.12 4.60 32.46
C PRO A 28 17.75 3.14 32.80
N ALA A 29 18.58 2.50 33.63
CA ALA A 29 18.30 1.27 34.37
C ALA A 29 17.32 1.59 35.53
N GLN A 30 16.54 0.71 36.16
CA GLN A 30 16.64 -0.70 36.59
C GLN A 30 15.15 -1.20 36.74
N SER A 31 14.72 -2.47 36.83
CA SER A 31 15.14 -3.59 37.68
C SER A 31 14.25 -4.84 37.41
N THR A 32 14.82 -6.04 37.62
CA THR A 32 14.19 -7.33 38.01
C THR A 32 13.14 -8.02 37.13
N SER A 33 13.47 -9.27 36.82
CA SER A 33 12.73 -10.31 36.09
C SER A 33 11.34 -10.64 36.65
N LEU A 34 10.31 -10.41 35.82
CA LEU A 34 9.28 -11.37 35.45
C LEU A 34 8.98 -11.12 33.96
N ASP A 35 9.09 -12.14 33.12
CA ASP A 35 8.85 -12.04 31.67
C ASP A 35 7.33 -11.90 31.43
N LEU A 36 6.79 -10.72 31.74
CA LEU A 36 5.37 -10.39 31.63
C LEU A 36 5.11 -9.94 30.19
N MET A 37 4.58 -10.84 29.38
CA MET A 37 4.00 -10.49 28.08
C MET A 37 2.94 -9.42 28.31
N THR A 38 3.11 -8.25 27.68
CA THR A 38 2.16 -7.15 27.78
C THR A 38 1.29 -7.14 26.53
N CYS A 39 0.01 -6.79 26.71
CA CYS A 39 -0.96 -6.73 25.62
C CYS A 39 -0.93 -5.35 24.95
N CYS A 40 -0.97 -5.33 23.62
CA CYS A 40 -1.23 -4.09 22.88
C CYS A 40 -2.64 -3.57 23.20
N ALA A 41 -2.80 -2.26 23.38
CA ALA A 41 -4.11 -1.66 23.64
C ALA A 41 -5.00 -1.56 22.38
N PHE A 42 -4.45 -1.84 21.19
CA PHE A 42 -5.12 -1.61 19.90
C PHE A 42 -5.25 -2.87 19.04
N CYS A 43 -4.69 -4.00 19.49
CA CYS A 43 -4.81 -5.29 18.81
C CYS A 43 -4.67 -6.42 19.84
N PRO A 44 -5.15 -7.64 19.55
CA PRO A 44 -5.08 -8.77 20.47
C PRO A 44 -3.68 -9.39 20.60
N THR A 45 -2.63 -8.75 20.06
CA THR A 45 -1.27 -9.28 20.08
C THR A 45 -0.57 -8.96 21.40
N GLU A 46 0.03 -9.98 22.00
CA GLU A 46 0.91 -9.84 23.16
C GLU A 46 2.37 -9.84 22.71
N LYS A 47 3.17 -8.93 23.26
CA LYS A 47 4.62 -8.87 23.01
C LYS A 47 5.36 -8.57 24.31
N ARG A 48 6.63 -8.95 24.35
CA ARG A 48 7.51 -8.61 25.49
C ARG A 48 7.88 -7.13 25.48
N ASP A 49 8.10 -6.56 24.30
CA ASP A 49 8.46 -5.15 24.13
C ASP A 49 7.32 -4.40 23.43
N LEU A 50 6.62 -3.54 24.19
CA LEU A 50 5.64 -2.60 23.68
C LEU A 50 6.15 -1.17 23.80
N TYR A 51 5.88 -0.38 22.77
CA TYR A 51 6.07 1.06 22.83
C TYR A 51 4.92 1.70 23.60
N VAL A 52 5.15 2.86 24.21
CA VAL A 52 4.13 3.59 24.99
C VAL A 52 3.90 4.95 24.37
N CYS A 53 2.65 5.27 24.05
CA CYS A 53 2.31 6.59 23.50
C CYS A 53 2.60 7.68 24.55
N PRO A 54 3.38 8.75 24.22
CA PRO A 54 3.72 9.78 25.19
C PRO A 54 2.50 10.60 25.65
N GLN A 55 1.49 10.70 24.79
CA GLN A 55 0.25 11.48 25.02
C GLN A 55 -0.74 10.72 25.90
N CYS A 56 -1.11 9.48 25.52
CA CYS A 56 -2.18 8.74 26.20
C CYS A 56 -1.68 7.59 27.10
N LYS A 57 -0.37 7.33 27.15
CA LYS A 57 0.29 6.25 27.92
C LYS A 57 -0.19 4.82 27.62
N LYS A 58 -0.94 4.62 26.53
CA LYS A 58 -1.37 3.28 26.10
C LYS A 58 -0.22 2.54 25.39
N PRO A 59 -0.02 1.24 25.66
CA PRO A 59 1.02 0.45 25.02
C PRO A 59 0.58 -0.02 23.62
N TYR A 60 1.52 -0.04 22.66
CA TYR A 60 1.28 -0.46 21.28
C TYR A 60 2.45 -1.29 20.72
N CYS A 61 2.14 -2.24 19.84
CA CYS A 61 3.11 -3.26 19.39
C CYS A 61 3.85 -2.91 18.10
N SER A 62 3.41 -1.89 17.36
CA SER A 62 3.96 -1.47 16.07
C SER A 62 3.36 -0.13 15.61
N LEU A 63 3.98 0.50 14.61
CA LEU A 63 3.44 1.70 13.97
C LEU A 63 2.03 1.50 13.40
N ARG A 64 1.68 0.29 12.93
CA ARG A 64 0.30 -0.01 12.48
C ARG A 64 -0.72 0.21 13.59
N CYS A 65 -0.40 -0.22 14.82
CA CYS A 65 -1.27 0.01 15.98
C CYS A 65 -1.28 1.48 16.42
N TYR A 66 -0.14 2.17 16.33
CA TYR A 66 -0.04 3.60 16.62
C TYR A 66 -0.89 4.45 15.66
N ARG A 67 -0.95 4.09 14.37
CA ARG A 67 -1.71 4.76 13.30
C ARG A 67 -3.13 4.20 13.11
N SER A 68 -3.54 3.27 13.97
CA SER A 68 -4.86 2.63 13.85
C SER A 68 -5.98 3.63 14.11
N ARG A 69 -7.18 3.36 13.56
CA ARG A 69 -8.37 4.18 13.84
C ARG A 69 -8.66 4.32 15.35
N GLN A 70 -8.32 3.31 16.15
CA GLN A 70 -8.49 3.33 17.61
C GLN A 70 -7.52 4.29 18.32
N HIS A 71 -6.43 4.70 17.66
CA HIS A 71 -5.43 5.64 18.18
C HIS A 71 -5.28 6.91 17.32
N ALA A 72 -6.25 7.17 16.42
CA ALA A 72 -6.21 8.28 15.45
C ALA A 72 -5.98 9.64 16.10
N VAL A 73 -6.67 9.93 17.22
CA VAL A 73 -6.59 11.22 17.93
C VAL A 73 -5.16 11.58 18.35
N CYS A 74 -4.37 10.61 18.82
CA CYS A 74 -2.99 10.87 19.24
C CYS A 74 -2.03 10.90 18.06
N SER A 75 -2.24 10.04 17.05
CA SER A 75 -1.40 10.04 15.85
C SER A 75 -1.59 11.30 15.02
N GLU A 76 -2.83 11.79 14.88
CA GLU A 76 -3.14 13.01 14.11
C GLU A 76 -2.52 14.24 14.76
N LYS A 77 -2.66 14.42 16.08
CA LYS A 77 -2.00 15.52 16.80
C LYS A 77 -0.48 15.47 16.65
N PHE A 78 0.11 14.28 16.66
CA PHE A 78 1.54 14.14 16.42
C PHE A 78 1.91 14.57 15.00
N TYR A 79 1.16 14.15 13.98
CA TYR A 79 1.40 14.59 12.61
C TYR A 79 1.23 16.09 12.43
N GLU A 80 0.16 16.66 12.97
CA GLU A 80 -0.11 18.10 12.92
C GLU A 80 1.06 18.89 13.53
N ASN A 81 1.53 18.46 14.71
CA ASN A 81 2.68 19.09 15.35
C ASN A 81 3.94 18.96 14.49
N CYS A 82 4.22 17.77 13.93
CA CYS A 82 5.38 17.56 13.05
C CYS A 82 5.32 18.41 11.78
N VAL A 83 4.13 18.62 11.21
CA VAL A 83 3.95 19.50 10.05
C VAL A 83 4.19 20.94 10.49
N ARG A 84 3.54 21.41 11.56
CA ARG A 84 3.71 22.77 12.08
C ARG A 84 5.17 23.10 12.40
N GLU A 85 5.89 22.17 13.02
CA GLU A 85 7.32 22.33 13.32
C GLU A 85 8.18 22.44 12.06
N LYS A 86 7.83 21.72 10.99
CA LYS A 86 8.58 21.72 9.73
C LYS A 86 8.26 22.92 8.84
N THR A 87 7.01 23.35 8.81
CA THR A 87 6.56 24.47 7.97
C THR A 87 6.85 25.83 8.62
N GLY A 88 7.16 25.87 9.92
CA GLY A 88 7.48 27.12 10.63
C GLY A 88 6.27 28.04 10.84
N GLU A 89 5.08 27.59 10.48
CA GLU A 89 3.83 28.34 10.60
C GLU A 89 3.34 28.30 12.05
N GLN A 90 3.69 29.33 12.81
CA GLN A 90 2.78 29.80 13.86
C GLN A 90 1.52 30.28 13.12
N VAL A 91 0.50 29.41 13.05
CA VAL A 91 -0.83 29.83 12.63
C VAL A 91 -1.38 30.67 13.78
N GLU A 92 -1.00 31.96 13.79
CA GLU A 92 -1.72 32.97 14.56
C GLU A 92 -3.20 32.90 14.14
N PRO A 93 -4.15 33.00 15.09
CA PRO A 93 -5.55 33.03 14.74
C PRO A 93 -5.76 34.18 13.73
N PRO A 94 -6.52 33.96 12.65
CA PRO A 94 -6.70 34.99 11.64
C PRO A 94 -7.27 36.23 12.31
N GLU A 95 -6.47 37.30 12.37
CA GLU A 95 -6.96 38.63 12.69
C GLU A 95 -8.13 38.91 11.72
N GLU A 96 -9.22 39.48 12.23
CA GLU A 96 -10.58 39.58 11.65
C GLU A 96 -10.69 40.38 10.33
N SER A 97 -9.77 40.19 9.39
CA SER A 97 -9.77 40.81 8.06
C SER A 97 -9.38 39.83 6.96
N ALA A 98 -9.73 38.55 7.13
CA ALA A 98 -9.75 37.61 6.02
C ALA A 98 -10.80 38.11 5.01
N LYS A 99 -10.34 38.82 3.98
CA LYS A 99 -11.14 39.19 2.81
C LYS A 99 -11.88 37.97 2.31
N SER A 100 -13.15 38.11 1.97
CA SER A 100 -13.90 36.99 1.42
C SER A 100 -13.20 36.54 0.13
N PHE A 101 -13.34 35.25 -0.20
CA PHE A 101 -12.83 34.72 -1.46
C PHE A 101 -13.33 35.52 -2.68
N GLU A 102 -14.55 36.07 -2.60
CA GLU A 102 -15.12 36.99 -3.60
C GLU A 102 -14.37 38.33 -3.67
N GLU A 103 -14.06 38.95 -2.54
CA GLU A 103 -13.31 40.22 -2.50
C GLU A 103 -11.87 40.05 -3.01
N TYR A 104 -11.28 38.86 -2.80
CA TYR A 104 -9.98 38.51 -3.38
C TYR A 104 -10.06 38.39 -4.91
N MET A 105 -11.09 37.71 -5.45
CA MET A 105 -11.28 37.60 -6.90
C MET A 105 -11.57 38.95 -7.57
N GLU A 106 -12.43 39.79 -7.00
CA GLU A 106 -12.73 41.13 -7.57
C GLU A 106 -11.51 42.05 -7.62
N SER A 107 -10.57 41.90 -6.68
CA SER A 107 -9.34 42.70 -6.65
C SER A 107 -8.32 42.31 -7.73
N GLN A 108 -8.36 41.06 -8.21
CA GLN A 108 -7.52 40.58 -9.31
C GLN A 108 -8.04 41.02 -10.69
N ASP A 109 -9.35 41.27 -10.81
CA ASP A 109 -10.01 41.52 -12.10
C ASP A 109 -9.90 43.00 -12.57
N GLN A 110 -9.59 43.94 -11.66
CA GLN A 110 -9.60 45.38 -11.97
C GLN A 110 -8.24 45.99 -12.39
N GLY A 111 -7.22 45.19 -12.73
CA GLY A 111 -5.91 45.81 -13.04
C GLY A 111 -4.80 44.96 -13.65
N ALA A 112 -5.07 43.80 -14.21
CA ALA A 112 -4.04 43.04 -14.94
C ALA A 112 -4.14 43.30 -16.45
N PRO A 113 -3.03 43.66 -17.16
CA PRO A 113 -2.98 43.46 -18.61
C PRO A 113 -3.23 41.97 -18.88
N GLU A 114 -3.88 41.66 -20.00
CA GLU A 114 -4.22 40.29 -20.40
C GLU A 114 -3.15 39.30 -19.94
N PRO A 115 -3.51 38.23 -19.21
CA PRO A 115 -2.57 37.15 -19.04
C PRO A 115 -2.38 36.60 -20.45
N GLU A 116 -1.22 36.90 -21.05
CA GLU A 116 -0.56 35.95 -21.92
C GLU A 116 -0.54 34.65 -21.11
N GLY A 117 -1.56 33.82 -21.34
CA GLY A 117 -1.67 32.52 -20.75
C GLY A 117 -0.51 31.74 -21.32
N GLU A 118 0.63 31.80 -20.63
CA GLU A 118 1.53 30.67 -20.59
C GLU A 118 0.64 29.49 -20.18
N LEU A 119 0.22 28.74 -21.19
CA LEU A 119 -0.25 27.39 -21.03
C LEU A 119 0.83 26.75 -20.17
N LEU A 120 0.54 26.54 -18.89
CA LEU A 120 1.30 25.65 -18.06
C LEU A 120 1.19 24.29 -18.73
N ASP A 121 2.10 24.03 -19.65
CA ASP A 121 2.26 22.72 -20.24
C ASP A 121 2.59 21.81 -19.07
N SER A 122 1.68 20.89 -18.79
CA SER A 122 1.83 19.89 -17.75
C SER A 122 2.85 18.81 -18.15
N ASP A 123 3.67 19.05 -19.17
CA ASP A 123 4.92 18.33 -19.41
C ASP A 123 6.01 18.88 -18.49
N ASP A 124 5.90 18.55 -17.20
CA ASP A 124 7.06 18.57 -16.31
C ASP A 124 8.11 17.63 -16.92
N GLU A 125 9.08 18.19 -17.65
CA GLU A 125 10.23 17.48 -18.22
C GLU A 125 11.08 16.76 -17.16
N ASP A 126 10.78 17.00 -15.87
CA ASP A 126 11.43 16.37 -14.74
C ASP A 126 10.87 14.96 -14.46
N LEU A 127 11.23 14.02 -15.34
CA LEU A 127 10.98 12.59 -15.15
C LEU A 127 11.83 11.96 -14.03
N THR A 128 12.61 12.74 -13.26
CA THR A 128 13.45 12.18 -12.19
C THR A 128 12.61 11.49 -11.11
N TYR A 129 11.44 12.02 -10.77
CA TYR A 129 10.52 11.38 -9.84
C TYR A 129 10.07 10.02 -10.36
N LEU A 130 9.58 9.96 -11.60
CA LEU A 130 9.12 8.71 -12.21
C LEU A 130 10.26 7.69 -12.30
N LYS A 131 11.46 8.14 -12.67
CA LYS A 131 12.67 7.30 -12.71
C LYS A 131 13.02 6.73 -11.33
N ASN A 132 12.96 7.55 -10.28
CA ASN A 132 13.26 7.11 -8.92
C ASN A 132 12.22 6.09 -8.42
N VAL A 133 10.93 6.33 -8.68
CA VAL A 133 9.87 5.38 -8.32
C VAL A 133 10.04 4.05 -9.04
N VAL A 134 10.34 4.06 -10.34
CA VAL A 134 10.58 2.83 -11.11
C VAL A 134 11.80 2.10 -10.58
N GLN A 135 12.91 2.81 -10.34
CA GLN A 135 14.14 2.24 -9.81
C GLN A 135 13.93 1.60 -8.43
N GLU A 136 13.32 2.31 -7.49
CA GLU A 136 13.01 1.80 -6.15
C GLU A 136 12.09 0.57 -6.20
N THR A 137 11.10 0.59 -7.11
CA THR A 137 10.19 -0.53 -7.31
C THR A 137 10.93 -1.74 -7.88
N MET A 138 11.80 -1.54 -8.87
CA MET A 138 12.62 -2.62 -9.45
C MET A 138 13.55 -3.25 -8.42
N GLU A 139 14.30 -2.44 -7.67
CA GLU A 139 15.20 -2.92 -6.61
C GLU A 139 14.45 -3.74 -5.56
N ASN A 140 13.25 -3.31 -5.18
CA ASN A 140 12.43 -4.05 -4.23
C ASN A 140 12.01 -5.43 -4.76
N PHE A 141 11.74 -5.59 -6.06
CA PHE A 141 11.38 -6.89 -6.65
C PHE A 141 12.59 -7.76 -7.01
N GLU A 142 13.76 -7.17 -7.28
CA GLU A 142 14.99 -7.92 -7.62
C GLU A 142 15.51 -8.78 -6.45
N ASP A 143 15.37 -8.30 -5.21
CA ASP A 143 15.81 -9.01 -4.00
C ASP A 143 14.78 -10.02 -3.46
N MET A 144 13.59 -10.07 -4.05
CA MET A 144 12.51 -10.95 -3.60
C MET A 144 12.53 -12.29 -4.32
N ASP A 145 12.28 -13.37 -3.58
CA ASP A 145 12.10 -14.68 -4.19
C ASP A 145 10.77 -14.77 -4.98
N GLU A 146 10.73 -15.63 -6.00
CA GLU A 146 9.56 -15.81 -6.87
C GLU A 146 8.28 -16.15 -6.09
N ASN A 147 8.39 -16.84 -4.94
CA ASN A 147 7.24 -17.21 -4.13
C ASN A 147 6.66 -16.00 -3.40
N GLU A 148 7.50 -15.09 -2.92
CA GLU A 148 7.11 -13.84 -2.27
C GLU A 148 6.57 -12.84 -3.30
N ILE A 149 7.15 -12.78 -4.51
CA ILE A 149 6.57 -12.04 -5.64
C ILE A 149 5.17 -12.56 -5.93
N GLN A 150 5.00 -13.88 -6.07
CA GLN A 150 3.70 -14.49 -6.31
C GLN A 150 2.71 -14.19 -5.19
N ARG A 151 3.14 -14.27 -3.93
CA ARG A 151 2.30 -13.95 -2.77
C ARG A 151 1.82 -12.50 -2.80
N GLN A 152 2.69 -11.54 -3.12
CA GLN A 152 2.32 -10.13 -3.21
C GLN A 152 1.35 -9.87 -4.36
N LEU A 153 1.59 -10.47 -5.54
CA LEU A 153 0.66 -10.39 -6.67
C LEU A 153 -0.71 -10.94 -6.27
N THR A 154 -0.78 -12.09 -5.59
CA THR A 154 -2.05 -12.69 -5.15
C THR A 154 -2.79 -11.78 -4.18
N VAL A 155 -2.08 -11.14 -3.25
CA VAL A 155 -2.67 -10.16 -2.33
C VAL A 155 -3.17 -8.91 -3.06
N ALA A 156 -2.49 -8.49 -4.12
CA ALA A 156 -2.92 -7.38 -4.98
C ALA A 156 -4.10 -7.74 -5.90
N GLY A 157 -4.59 -8.99 -5.88
CA GLY A 157 -5.64 -9.48 -6.78
C GLY A 157 -5.15 -9.76 -8.20
N VAL A 158 -3.83 -9.78 -8.41
CA VAL A 158 -3.17 -10.00 -9.70
C VAL A 158 -2.56 -11.40 -9.79
N GLY A 159 -2.26 -12.02 -8.65
CA GLY A 159 -1.65 -13.35 -8.57
C GLY A 159 -2.70 -14.44 -8.59
N GLY A 160 -2.62 -15.29 -9.60
CA GLY A 160 -3.56 -16.38 -9.86
C GLY A 160 -3.26 -17.13 -11.15
N ILE A 161 -2.50 -16.52 -12.06
CA ILE A 161 -2.04 -17.16 -13.28
C ILE A 161 -0.62 -17.65 -13.03
N LYS A 162 -0.47 -18.91 -12.59
CA LYS A 162 0.81 -19.61 -12.81
C LYS A 162 0.94 -19.82 -14.31
N GLU A 163 2.17 -19.81 -14.84
CA GLU A 163 2.42 -20.35 -16.17
C GLU A 163 2.03 -21.84 -16.15
N SER A 164 0.84 -22.14 -16.67
CA SER A 164 0.34 -23.48 -16.86
C SER A 164 1.08 -24.10 -18.05
N HIS A 165 1.69 -25.26 -17.83
CA HIS A 165 2.27 -26.05 -18.91
C HIS A 165 1.23 -26.96 -19.60
N SER A 166 -0.04 -26.88 -19.20
CA SER A 166 -1.14 -27.71 -19.73
C SER A 166 -2.50 -27.01 -19.69
N GLU A 167 -3.39 -27.38 -20.62
CA GLU A 167 -4.77 -26.87 -20.72
C GLU A 167 -5.61 -27.21 -19.47
N GLU A 168 -5.32 -28.32 -18.79
CA GLU A 168 -6.00 -28.75 -17.57
C GLU A 168 -5.70 -27.83 -16.38
N ASP A 169 -4.49 -27.27 -16.33
CA ASP A 169 -4.09 -26.32 -15.29
C ASP A 169 -4.80 -24.97 -15.47
N GLU A 170 -5.07 -24.56 -16.71
CA GLU A 170 -5.78 -23.30 -17.03
C GLU A 170 -7.24 -23.32 -16.59
N GLU A 171 -7.96 -24.39 -16.90
CA GLU A 171 -9.37 -24.55 -16.49
C GLU A 171 -9.48 -24.54 -14.95
N TYR A 172 -8.54 -25.19 -14.27
CA TYR A 172 -8.50 -25.23 -12.81
C TYR A 172 -8.24 -23.83 -12.20
N GLN A 173 -7.30 -23.06 -12.75
CA GLN A 173 -7.06 -21.68 -12.30
C GLN A 173 -8.26 -20.77 -12.56
N MET A 174 -8.89 -20.88 -13.73
CA MET A 174 -10.08 -20.10 -14.08
C MET A 174 -11.25 -20.38 -13.12
N LYS A 175 -11.43 -21.65 -12.74
CA LYS A 175 -12.43 -22.06 -11.76
C LYS A 175 -12.15 -21.49 -10.37
N LEU A 176 -10.90 -21.51 -9.90
CA LEU A 176 -10.51 -20.91 -8.62
C LEU A 176 -10.77 -19.39 -8.60
N LEU A 177 -10.42 -18.68 -9.67
CA LEU A 177 -10.70 -17.25 -9.81
C LEU A 177 -12.20 -16.97 -9.76
N PHE A 178 -13.01 -17.76 -10.47
CA PHE A 178 -14.46 -17.63 -10.44
C PHE A 178 -15.03 -17.91 -9.05
N GLU A 179 -14.53 -18.90 -8.32
CA GLU A 179 -14.98 -19.23 -6.97
C GLU A 179 -14.71 -18.12 -5.95
N ASN A 180 -13.63 -17.36 -6.11
CA ASN A 180 -13.25 -16.24 -5.24
C ASN A 180 -14.13 -14.99 -5.41
N LEU A 181 -14.89 -14.87 -6.50
CA LEU A 181 -15.82 -13.76 -6.72
C LEU A 181 -17.01 -13.82 -5.75
N THR A 182 -17.53 -12.66 -5.37
CA THR A 182 -18.79 -12.55 -4.62
C THR A 182 -19.98 -13.02 -5.47
N MET A 183 -21.11 -13.32 -4.82
CA MET A 183 -22.32 -13.75 -5.53
C MET A 183 -22.84 -12.69 -6.50
N GLU A 184 -22.62 -11.41 -6.19
CA GLU A 184 -22.99 -10.29 -7.06
C GLU A 184 -22.07 -10.20 -8.29
N GLU A 185 -20.76 -10.29 -8.08
CA GLU A 185 -19.77 -10.27 -9.17
C GLU A 185 -19.91 -11.49 -10.09
N LYS A 186 -20.16 -12.69 -9.54
CA LYS A 186 -20.43 -13.90 -10.32
C LYS A 186 -21.62 -13.73 -11.26
N ARG A 187 -22.68 -13.08 -10.77
CA ARG A 187 -23.89 -12.81 -11.55
C ARG A 187 -23.62 -11.81 -12.68
N GLU A 188 -22.84 -10.76 -12.43
CA GLU A 188 -22.45 -9.81 -13.47
C GLU A 188 -21.55 -10.47 -14.53
N PHE A 189 -20.59 -11.29 -14.10
CA PHE A 189 -19.75 -12.05 -15.01
C PHE A 189 -20.58 -13.00 -15.90
N GLN A 190 -21.53 -13.73 -15.30
CA GLN A 190 -22.42 -14.62 -16.05
C GLN A 190 -23.26 -13.86 -17.09
N LYS A 191 -23.84 -12.70 -16.70
CA LYS A 191 -24.56 -11.83 -17.65
C LYS A 191 -23.66 -11.36 -18.79
N MET A 192 -22.41 -11.03 -18.51
CA MET A 192 -21.44 -10.63 -19.53
C MET A 192 -21.18 -11.77 -20.52
N VAL A 193 -20.89 -12.98 -20.04
CA VAL A 193 -20.68 -14.17 -20.87
C VAL A 193 -21.91 -14.49 -21.72
N GLU A 194 -23.11 -14.43 -21.14
CA GLU A 194 -24.37 -14.64 -21.86
C GLU A 194 -24.56 -13.58 -22.97
N SER A 195 -24.25 -12.30 -22.68
CA SER A 195 -24.34 -11.24 -23.69
C SER A 195 -23.36 -11.44 -24.84
N MET A 196 -22.12 -11.86 -24.54
CA MET A 196 -21.09 -12.13 -25.55
C MET A 196 -21.48 -13.31 -26.43
N THR A 197 -21.94 -14.41 -25.85
CA THR A 197 -22.34 -15.61 -26.60
C THR A 197 -23.54 -15.34 -27.52
N VAL A 198 -24.54 -14.58 -27.05
CA VAL A 198 -25.69 -14.19 -27.88
C VAL A 198 -25.26 -13.29 -29.05
N ASN A 199 -24.29 -12.39 -28.82
CA ASN A 199 -23.73 -11.52 -29.86
C ASN A 199 -22.88 -12.29 -30.87
N GLU A 200 -22.00 -13.20 -30.43
CA GLU A 200 -21.16 -14.04 -31.29
C GLU A 200 -22.00 -14.99 -32.15
N GLN A 201 -23.06 -15.56 -31.58
CA GLN A 201 -23.97 -16.45 -32.29
C GLN A 201 -24.94 -15.68 -33.21
N GLY A 202 -24.87 -14.34 -33.24
CA GLY A 202 -25.72 -13.49 -34.06
C GLY A 202 -27.21 -13.59 -33.74
N LEU A 203 -27.58 -14.14 -32.58
CA LEU A 203 -28.96 -14.42 -32.17
C LEU A 203 -29.76 -13.14 -31.93
N THR A 204 -29.10 -12.00 -31.78
CA THR A 204 -29.74 -10.68 -31.66
C THR A 204 -30.20 -10.09 -33.00
N ASN A 205 -29.68 -10.58 -34.14
CA ASN A 205 -30.01 -10.06 -35.47
C ASN A 205 -31.14 -10.86 -36.11
N SER A 206 -32.39 -10.46 -35.84
CA SER A 206 -33.55 -11.06 -36.51
C SER A 206 -33.68 -10.57 -37.95
N CYS A 207 -33.52 -11.48 -38.93
CA CYS A 207 -33.84 -11.24 -40.34
C CYS A 207 -35.35 -10.98 -40.60
N PHE A 208 -36.19 -11.17 -39.58
CA PHE A 208 -37.64 -10.93 -39.61
C PHE A 208 -38.04 -9.60 -38.95
N GLY A 209 -37.08 -8.73 -38.63
CA GLY A 209 -37.37 -7.37 -38.19
C GLY A 209 -38.27 -6.67 -39.21
N LYS A 210 -39.47 -6.28 -38.76
CA LYS A 210 -40.48 -5.55 -39.56
C LYS A 210 -39.79 -4.39 -40.27
N ARG A 211 -39.71 -4.42 -41.61
CA ARG A 211 -39.50 -3.19 -42.37
C ARG A 211 -40.73 -2.33 -42.05
N MET A 212 -40.53 -1.27 -41.28
CA MET A 212 -41.54 -0.23 -41.22
C MET A 212 -41.43 0.55 -42.52
N ASP A 213 -42.48 0.42 -43.34
CA ASP A 213 -42.77 1.31 -44.48
C ASP A 213 -42.94 2.76 -44.01
#